data_AF-A0AAV3XKK1-F1
#
_entry.id   AF-A0AAV3XKK1-F1
#
_cell.length_a   1.000
_cell.length_b   1.000
_cell.length_c   1.000
_cell.angle_alpha   90.00
_cell.angle_beta   90.00
_cell.angle_gamma   90.00
#
_symmetry.space_group_name_H-M   'P 1'
#
loop_
_entity.id
_entity.type
_entity.pdbx_description
1 polymer ?
#
loop_
_entity_poly.entity_id
_entity_poly.type
_entity_poly.pdbx_seq_one_letter_code
_entity_poly.pdbx_strand_id
1 'polypeptide(L)'
;MVSNSDDSRSGDRENLPLESAIALQCLSDDLAYIVECLQTLQELNQLVSTCSNFLVEDDSSHNLSIRHFYLLFDMYISHSEMYRDAIQDSVTQLQRTLEKSGG
;
A
#
# COMPACT_ATOMS: atom_id res chain seq x y z
N MET A 1 9.23 6.58 -62.03
CA MET A 1 9.49 5.65 -60.92
C MET A 1 9.44 6.45 -59.63
N VAL A 2 8.44 6.10 -58.82
CA VAL A 2 8.30 6.22 -57.35
C VAL A 2 8.77 7.51 -56.66
N SER A 3 7.79 8.30 -56.23
CA SER A 3 7.89 9.23 -55.10
C SER A 3 8.25 8.47 -53.84
N ASN A 4 9.41 8.74 -53.24
CA ASN A 4 9.69 8.34 -51.87
C ASN A 4 9.40 9.53 -50.96
N SER A 5 8.14 9.61 -50.54
CA SER A 5 7.74 10.28 -49.31
C SER A 5 8.29 9.43 -48.16
N ASP A 6 9.45 9.80 -47.63
CA ASP A 6 10.00 9.21 -46.42
C ASP A 6 9.95 10.23 -45.28
N ASP A 7 8.73 10.68 -44.97
CA ASP A 7 8.38 11.30 -43.69
C ASP A 7 8.26 10.19 -42.63
N SER A 8 9.35 9.44 -42.45
CA SER A 8 9.46 8.47 -41.36
C SER A 8 9.78 9.21 -40.07
N ARG A 9 8.71 9.74 -39.46
CA ARG A 9 8.47 9.93 -38.01
C ARG A 9 9.74 9.77 -37.15
N SER A 10 10.59 10.79 -37.13
CA SER A 10 11.64 10.88 -36.11
C SER A 10 11.18 11.79 -34.98
N GLY A 11 10.75 11.15 -33.89
CA GLY A 11 11.24 11.61 -32.59
C GLY A 11 10.44 12.64 -31.79
N ASP A 12 9.12 12.72 -31.90
CA ASP A 12 8.33 13.29 -30.79
C ASP A 12 8.19 12.24 -29.68
N ARG A 13 9.31 11.93 -29.02
CA ARG A 13 9.25 11.54 -27.62
C ARG A 13 9.05 12.85 -26.87
N GLU A 14 7.80 13.28 -26.73
CA GLU A 14 7.44 14.34 -25.80
C GLU A 14 8.01 13.94 -24.43
N ASN A 15 9.09 14.62 -24.03
CA ASN A 15 9.60 14.49 -22.68
C ASN A 15 8.47 14.99 -21.77
N LEU A 16 7.93 14.11 -20.92
CA LEU A 16 6.98 14.54 -19.90
C LEU A 16 7.60 15.73 -19.15
N PRO A 17 6.85 16.82 -18.93
CA PRO A 17 7.33 17.94 -18.13
C PRO A 17 7.85 17.42 -16.80
N LEU A 18 9.00 17.93 -16.33
CA LEU A 18 9.66 17.47 -15.11
C LEU A 18 8.71 17.49 -13.90
N GLU A 19 7.84 18.50 -13.82
CA GLU A 19 6.81 18.61 -12.77
C GLU A 19 5.78 17.48 -12.83
N SER A 20 5.34 17.09 -14.03
CA SER A 20 4.44 15.95 -14.25
C SER A 20 5.11 14.62 -13.91
N ALA A 21 6.41 14.47 -14.20
CA ALA A 21 7.18 13.29 -13.82
C ALA A 21 7.38 13.17 -12.30
N ILE A 22 7.64 14.28 -11.61
CA ILE A 22 7.74 14.33 -10.14
C ILE A 22 6.38 13.98 -9.50
N ALA A 23 5.28 14.56 -10.01
CA ALA A 23 3.94 14.26 -9.51
C ALA A 23 3.57 12.78 -9.69
N LEU A 24 3.88 12.18 -10.84
CA LEU A 24 3.66 10.75 -11.09
C LEU A 24 4.50 9.86 -10.18
N GLN A 25 5.75 10.24 -9.89
CA GLN A 25 6.59 9.52 -8.95
C GLN A 25 6.00 9.58 -7.53
N CYS A 26 5.59 10.76 -7.05
CA CYS A 26 4.94 10.89 -5.74
C CYS A 26 3.64 10.07 -5.65
N LEU A 27 2.82 10.05 -6.71
CA LEU A 27 1.63 9.19 -6.78
C LEU A 27 2.00 7.70 -6.68
N SER A 28 3.05 7.28 -7.38
CA SER A 28 3.54 5.90 -7.33
C SER A 28 4.04 5.52 -5.94
N ASP A 29 4.78 6.41 -5.29
CA ASP A 29 5.34 6.18 -3.96
C ASP A 29 4.24 6.06 -2.89
N ASP A 30 3.25 6.97 -2.93
CA ASP A 30 2.10 6.93 -2.01
C ASP A 30 1.27 5.66 -2.20
N LEU A 31 1.06 5.21 -3.45
CA LEU A 31 0.36 3.95 -3.75
C LEU A 31 1.14 2.73 -3.26
N ALA A 32 2.46 2.70 -3.48
CA ALA A 32 3.32 1.62 -2.99
C ALA A 32 3.27 1.53 -1.46
N TYR A 33 3.35 2.67 -0.77
CA TYR A 33 3.26 2.73 0.68
C TYR A 33 1.89 2.25 1.21
N ILE A 34 0.78 2.64 0.57
CA ILE A 34 -0.55 2.12 0.92
C ILE A 34 -0.60 0.59 0.78
N VAL A 35 -0.05 0.04 -0.29
CA VAL A 35 0.01 -1.42 -0.51
C VAL A 35 0.82 -2.12 0.58
N GLU A 36 1.98 -1.58 0.96
CA GLU A 36 2.81 -2.13 2.06
C GLU A 36 2.08 -2.11 3.41
N CYS A 37 1.35 -1.03 3.71
CA CYS A 37 0.54 -0.93 4.91
C CYS A 37 -0.57 -1.99 4.91
N LEU A 38 -1.27 -2.16 3.79
CA LEU A 38 -2.32 -3.18 3.65
C LEU A 38 -1.77 -4.61 3.77
N GLN A 39 -0.58 -4.87 3.21
CA GLN A 39 0.07 -6.17 3.34
C GLN A 39 0.43 -6.47 4.79
N THR A 40 0.97 -5.49 5.52
CA THR A 40 1.30 -5.66 6.94
C THR A 40 0.05 -5.91 7.79
N LEU A 41 -1.05 -5.21 7.52
CA LEU A 41 -2.35 -5.46 8.17
C LEU A 41 -2.86 -6.88 7.90
N GLN A 42 -2.67 -7.38 6.68
CA GLN A 42 -3.05 -8.75 6.32
C GLN A 42 -2.21 -9.78 7.09
N GLU A 43 -0.90 -9.59 7.19
CA GLU A 43 0.01 -10.45 7.94
C GLU A 43 -0.33 -10.45 9.44
N LEU A 44 -0.62 -9.28 10.01
CA LEU A 44 -1.08 -9.16 11.40
C LEU A 44 -2.40 -9.90 11.64
N ASN A 45 -3.36 -9.79 10.72
CA ASN A 45 -4.63 -10.51 10.82
C ASN A 45 -4.43 -12.04 10.74
N GLN A 46 -3.54 -12.50 9.87
CA GLN A 46 -3.18 -13.93 9.79
C GLN A 46 -2.52 -14.43 11.08
N LEU A 47 -1.64 -13.64 11.69
CA LEU A 47 -1.00 -13.96 12.97
C LEU A 47 -2.05 -14.11 14.09
N VAL A 48 -2.97 -13.14 14.22
CA VAL A 48 -4.06 -13.19 15.21
C VAL A 48 -4.95 -14.40 14.98
N SER A 49 -5.36 -14.65 13.74
CA SER A 49 -6.18 -15.81 13.39
C SER A 49 -5.48 -17.12 13.75
N THR A 50 -4.19 -17.24 13.45
CA THR A 50 -3.39 -18.44 13.73
C THR A 50 -3.28 -18.67 15.24
N CYS A 51 -2.95 -17.63 16.01
CA CYS A 51 -2.89 -17.71 17.47
C CYS A 51 -4.26 -18.02 18.09
N SER A 52 -5.36 -17.51 17.53
CA SER A 52 -6.71 -17.83 17.99
C SER A 52 -7.06 -19.30 17.76
N ASN A 53 -6.69 -19.87 16.60
CA ASN A 53 -6.94 -21.29 16.32
C ASN A 53 -6.17 -22.20 17.28
N PHE A 54 -4.93 -21.87 17.61
CA PHE A 54 -4.15 -22.60 18.62
C PHE A 54 -4.80 -22.61 20.01
N LEU A 55 -5.58 -21.58 20.37
CA LEU A 55 -6.30 -21.55 21.65
C LEU A 55 -7.57 -22.39 21.63
N VAL A 56 -8.20 -22.58 20.47
CA VAL A 56 -9.48 -23.29 20.32
C VAL A 56 -9.27 -24.78 20.09
N GLU A 57 -8.21 -25.18 19.38
CA GLU A 57 -7.98 -26.57 18.97
C GLU A 57 -7.23 -27.43 20.02
N ASP A 58 -6.64 -26.84 21.06
CA ASP A 58 -5.70 -27.52 21.96
C ASP A 58 -6.25 -27.73 23.39
N ASP A 59 -6.90 -28.88 23.61
CA ASP A 59 -7.48 -29.31 24.90
C ASP A 59 -6.43 -29.92 25.86
N SER A 60 -5.12 -29.98 25.52
CA SER A 60 -4.19 -30.83 26.29
C SER A 60 -2.77 -30.34 26.63
N SER A 61 -2.26 -29.20 26.13
CA SER A 61 -0.95 -28.70 26.61
C SER A 61 -0.68 -27.22 26.34
N HIS A 62 -1.17 -26.36 27.23
CA HIS A 62 -1.02 -24.90 27.13
C HIS A 62 0.44 -24.40 27.18
N ASN A 63 0.92 -23.82 26.07
CA ASN A 63 2.09 -22.92 26.07
C ASN A 63 1.76 -21.47 25.68
N LEU A 64 0.57 -21.17 25.16
CA LEU A 64 0.09 -19.79 24.96
C LEU A 64 -0.89 -19.44 26.08
N SER A 65 -0.40 -18.72 27.09
CA SER A 65 -1.29 -18.25 28.17
C SER A 65 -2.26 -17.19 27.63
N ILE A 66 -3.49 -17.13 28.18
CA ILE A 66 -4.52 -16.13 27.85
C ILE A 66 -3.97 -14.69 27.86
N ARG A 67 -2.98 -14.41 28.72
CA ARG A 67 -2.30 -13.11 28.79
C ARG A 67 -1.53 -12.77 27.50
N HIS A 68 -0.87 -13.74 26.86
CA HIS A 68 -0.17 -13.54 25.59
C HIS A 68 -1.16 -13.23 24.46
N PHE A 69 -2.34 -13.83 24.49
CA PHE A 69 -3.38 -13.57 23.50
C PHE A 69 -3.95 -12.16 23.62
N TYR A 70 -4.23 -11.69 24.83
CA TYR A 70 -4.63 -10.29 25.03
C TYR A 70 -3.55 -9.30 24.57
N LEU A 71 -2.27 -9.58 24.85
CA LEU A 71 -1.17 -8.75 24.35
C LEU A 71 -1.08 -8.74 22.81
N LEU A 72 -1.35 -9.88 22.16
CA LEU A 72 -1.40 -9.98 20.70
C LEU A 72 -2.57 -9.15 20.14
N PHE A 73 -3.73 -9.19 20.78
CA PHE A 73 -4.90 -8.40 20.40
C PHE A 73 -4.68 -6.90 20.58
N ASP A 74 -4.09 -6.48 21.69
CA ASP A 74 -3.74 -5.08 21.94
C ASP A 74 -2.74 -4.56 20.88
N MET A 75 -1.74 -5.37 20.56
CA MET A 75 -0.78 -5.07 19.48
C MET A 75 -1.47 -4.95 18.14
N TYR A 76 -2.37 -5.88 17.81
CA TYR A 76 -3.15 -5.87 16.58
C TYR A 76 -4.00 -4.60 16.45
N ILE A 77 -4.73 -4.22 17.50
CA ILE A 77 -5.55 -2.99 17.51
C ILE A 77 -4.65 -1.77 17.29
N SER A 78 -3.58 -1.64 18.09
CA SER A 78 -2.68 -0.49 18.03
C SER A 78 -2.02 -0.32 16.66
N HIS A 79 -1.53 -1.41 16.06
CA HIS A 79 -0.93 -1.36 14.73
C HIS A 79 -1.99 -1.13 13.65
N SER A 80 -3.20 -1.68 13.81
CA SER A 80 -4.29 -1.48 12.86
C SER A 80 -4.72 -0.02 12.79
N GLU A 81 -4.80 0.66 13.93
CA GLU A 81 -5.10 2.09 14.00
C GLU A 81 -4.00 2.93 13.35
N MET A 82 -2.73 2.64 13.65
CA MET A 82 -1.59 3.34 13.06
C MET A 82 -1.57 3.23 11.52
N TYR A 83 -1.73 2.02 10.98
CA TYR A 83 -1.73 1.82 9.53
C TYR A 83 -2.97 2.39 8.84
N ARG A 84 -4.14 2.36 9.50
CA ARG A 84 -5.34 3.04 9.00
C ARG A 84 -5.08 4.53 8.82
N ASP A 85 -4.52 5.18 9.85
CA ASP A 85 -4.25 6.62 9.83
C ASP A 85 -3.21 6.95 8.74
N ALA A 86 -2.13 6.16 8.62
CA ALA A 86 -1.12 6.32 7.58
C ALA A 86 -1.71 6.17 6.15
N ILE A 87 -2.56 5.16 5.93
CA ILE A 87 -3.25 4.98 4.64
C ILE A 87 -4.15 6.18 4.34
N GLN A 88 -4.89 6.68 5.34
CA GLN A 88 -5.78 7.82 5.16
C GLN A 88 -5.01 9.09 4.77
N ASP A 89 -3.86 9.33 5.38
CA ASP A 89 -2.99 10.47 5.06
C ASP A 89 -2.45 10.36 3.62
N SER A 90 -1.95 9.19 3.22
CA SER A 90 -1.48 8.96 1.85
C SER A 90 -2.60 9.08 0.82
N VAL A 91 -3.80 8.57 1.10
CA VAL A 91 -4.97 8.75 0.21
C VAL A 91 -5.32 10.23 0.06
N THR A 92 -5.29 11.00 1.15
CA THR A 92 -5.54 12.45 1.12
C THR A 92 -4.49 13.18 0.28
N GLN A 93 -3.23 12.77 0.37
CA GLN A 93 -2.13 13.32 -0.43
C GLN A 93 -2.30 12.99 -1.92
N LEU A 94 -2.66 11.74 -2.26
CA LEU A 94 -2.99 11.32 -3.63
C LEU A 94 -4.11 12.17 -4.22
N GLN A 95 -5.21 12.37 -3.47
CA GLN A 95 -6.35 13.19 -3.91
C GLN A 95 -5.93 14.64 -4.21
N ARG A 96 -5.17 15.28 -3.31
CA ARG A 96 -4.67 16.65 -3.52
C ARG A 96 -3.73 16.76 -4.73
N THR A 97 -2.94 15.72 -4.99
CA THR A 97 -2.00 15.70 -6.12
C THR A 97 -2.74 15.56 -7.45
N LEU A 98 -3.80 14.75 -7.49
CA LEU A 98 -4.70 14.63 -8.63
C LEU A 98 -5.46 15.94 -8.89
N GLU A 99 -6.01 16.56 -7.86
CA GLU A 99 -6.71 17.86 -7.97
C GLU A 99 -5.82 18.96 -8.56
N LYS A 100 -4.54 19.01 -8.18
CA LYS A 100 -3.56 19.97 -8.72
C LYS A 100 -3.13 19.69 -10.16
N SER A 101 -3.24 18.44 -10.61
CA SER A 101 -2.76 18.02 -11.93
C SER A 101 -3.87 18.03 -13.00
N GLY A 102 -5.15 18.10 -12.58
CA GLY A 102 -6.32 18.10 -13.47
C GLY A 102 -6.99 19.47 -13.68
N GLY A 103 -6.44 20.55 -13.12
CA GLY A 103 -6.90 21.94 -13.32
C GLY A 103 -5.88 22.76 -14.10
#